data_AF-A0A4Q0U4C1-F1
#
_entry.id   AF-A0A4Q0U4C1-F1
#
_cell.length_a   1.000
_cell.length_b   1.000
_cell.length_c   1.000
_cell.angle_alpha   90.00
_cell.angle_beta   90.00
_cell.angle_gamma   90.00
#
_symmetry.space_group_name_H-M   'P 1'
#
loop_
_entity.id
_entity.type
_entity.pdbx_description
1 polymer ?
#
loop_
_entity_poly.entity_id
_entity_poly.type
_entity_poly.pdbx_seq_one_letter_code
_entity_poly.pdbx_strand_id
1 'polypeptide(L)'
;MEELEKLLIEEIEANIETTFLYQFHEKNFFDREKFQLLIVNVNKMANYYISNGRTEYYKKIAAGIIDRFEYILCCFYWHLAPNDLCSIINYNDIKDEISDYCDKMREVTGKLIL
;
A
#
# COMPACT_ATOMS: atom_id res chain seq x y z
N MET A 1 -7.63 5.42 17.28
CA MET A 1 -7.02 4.19 16.74
C MET A 1 -8.01 3.45 15.84
N GLU A 2 -9.24 3.25 16.29
CA GLU A 2 -10.35 2.78 15.43
C GLU A 2 -10.46 3.56 14.11
N GLU A 3 -10.26 4.89 14.15
CA GLU A 3 -10.21 5.73 12.94
C GLU A 3 -9.07 5.33 11.98
N LEU A 4 -7.89 4.98 12.48
CA LEU A 4 -6.76 4.57 11.64
C LEU A 4 -6.99 3.18 11.04
N GLU A 5 -7.62 2.26 11.79
CA GLU A 5 -8.02 0.95 11.26
C GLU A 5 -9.06 1.12 10.15
N LYS A 6 -10.04 2.00 10.35
CA LYS A 6 -11.04 2.33 9.32
C LYS A 6 -10.38 2.89 8.06
N LEU A 7 -9.46 3.86 8.19
CA LEU A 7 -8.74 4.44 7.06
C LEU A 7 -7.93 3.38 6.28
N LEU A 8 -7.25 2.46 6.98
CA LEU A 8 -6.52 1.38 6.32
C LEU A 8 -7.45 0.38 5.64
N ILE A 9 -8.61 0.09 6.23
CA ILE A 9 -9.64 -0.75 5.60
C ILE A 9 -10.17 -0.09 4.32
N GLU A 10 -10.44 1.22 4.34
CA GLU A 10 -10.88 1.98 3.17
C GLU A 10 -9.84 1.96 2.03
N GLU A 11 -8.54 2.08 2.37
CA GLU A 11 -7.45 1.87 1.42
C GLU A 11 -7.49 0.45 0.83
N ILE A 12 -7.50 -0.59 1.68
CA ILE A 12 -7.48 -2.00 1.25
C ILE A 12 -8.67 -2.33 0.35
N GLU A 13 -9.86 -1.83 0.69
CA GLU A 13 -11.07 -2.06 -0.09
C GLU A 13 -11.04 -1.32 -1.43
N ALA A 14 -10.24 -0.26 -1.56
CA ALA A 14 -10.04 0.49 -2.79
C ALA A 14 -11.34 0.92 -3.47
N ASN A 15 -12.37 1.27 -2.67
CA ASN A 15 -13.70 1.65 -3.15
C ASN A 15 -13.96 3.17 -3.11
N ILE A 16 -13.03 3.94 -2.55
CA ILE A 16 -13.17 5.39 -2.37
C ILE A 16 -12.19 6.09 -3.30
N GLU A 17 -12.68 6.98 -4.17
CA GLU A 17 -11.88 7.58 -5.24
C GLU A 17 -10.65 8.38 -4.76
N THR A 18 -10.68 8.81 -3.50
CA THR A 18 -9.62 9.60 -2.88
C THR A 18 -8.51 8.75 -2.29
N THR A 19 -8.65 7.43 -2.16
CA THR A 19 -7.60 6.56 -1.61
C THR A 19 -6.48 6.33 -2.62
N PHE A 20 -5.28 6.03 -2.12
CA PHE A 20 -4.16 5.70 -2.99
C PHE A 20 -4.49 4.47 -3.85
N LEU A 21 -4.99 3.40 -3.23
CA LEU A 21 -5.21 2.13 -3.93
C LEU A 21 -6.30 2.22 -5.00
N TYR A 22 -7.34 3.03 -4.81
CA TYR A 22 -8.30 3.29 -5.88
C TYR A 22 -7.63 4.00 -7.06
N GLN A 23 -6.86 5.06 -6.81
CA GLN A 23 -6.21 5.81 -7.89
C GLN A 23 -5.18 4.95 -8.64
N PHE A 24 -4.45 4.12 -7.92
CA PHE A 24 -3.51 3.19 -8.52
C PHE A 24 -4.22 2.16 -9.40
N HIS A 25 -5.29 1.53 -8.91
CA HIS A 25 -6.00 0.47 -9.62
C HIS A 25 -6.90 0.98 -10.76
N GLU A 26 -7.76 1.96 -10.48
CA GLU A 26 -8.81 2.39 -11.40
C GLU A 26 -8.34 3.50 -12.35
N LYS A 27 -7.32 4.27 -11.95
CA LYS A 27 -6.80 5.40 -12.73
C LYS A 27 -5.39 5.17 -13.24
N ASN A 28 -4.77 4.02 -12.95
CA ASN A 28 -3.42 3.69 -13.41
C ASN A 28 -2.40 4.78 -13.01
N PHE A 29 -2.60 5.43 -11.86
CA PHE A 29 -1.82 6.58 -11.45
C PHE A 29 -1.21 6.37 -10.06
N PHE A 30 0.11 6.52 -9.96
CA PHE A 30 0.81 6.38 -8.71
C PHE A 30 0.97 7.75 -8.03
N ASP A 31 0.08 8.06 -7.08
CA ASP A 31 0.18 9.29 -6.28
C ASP A 31 1.23 9.11 -5.16
N ARG A 32 2.37 9.80 -5.28
CA ARG A 32 3.49 9.68 -4.34
C ARG A 32 3.10 10.09 -2.93
N GLU A 33 2.38 11.21 -2.79
CA GLU A 33 2.05 11.76 -1.47
C GLU A 33 1.12 10.81 -0.73
N LYS A 34 0.13 10.26 -1.44
CA LYS A 34 -0.80 9.30 -0.85
C LYS A 34 -0.15 7.96 -0.55
N PHE A 35 0.76 7.49 -1.39
CA PHE A 35 1.55 6.30 -1.08
C PHE A 35 2.39 6.49 0.19
N GLN A 36 3.09 7.61 0.33
CA GLN A 36 3.85 7.90 1.55
C GLN A 36 2.94 7.99 2.78
N LEU A 37 1.76 8.59 2.63
CA LEU A 37 0.76 8.63 3.71
C LEU A 37 0.28 7.23 4.11
N LEU A 38 0.03 6.35 3.13
CA LEU A 38 -0.31 4.94 3.37
C LEU A 38 0.81 4.23 4.16
N ILE A 39 2.08 4.38 3.75
CA ILE A 39 3.23 3.82 4.46
C ILE A 39 3.30 4.32 5.91
N VAL A 40 3.13 5.62 6.13
CA VAL A 40 3.11 6.21 7.48
C VAL A 40 1.99 5.62 8.33
N ASN A 41 0.79 5.47 7.76
CA ASN A 41 -0.37 4.93 8.47
C ASN A 41 -0.20 3.46 8.82
N VAL A 42 0.32 2.65 7.90
CA VAL A 42 0.65 1.23 8.16
C VAL A 42 1.70 1.12 9.27
N ASN A 43 2.77 1.91 9.22
CA ASN A 43 3.81 1.89 10.25
C ASN A 43 3.28 2.31 11.63
N LYS A 44 2.41 3.34 11.69
CA LYS A 44 1.72 3.74 12.94
C LYS A 44 0.87 2.60 13.49
N MET A 45 0.13 1.90 12.62
CA MET A 45 -0.71 0.77 13.01
C MET A 45 0.12 -0.42 13.53
N ALA A 46 1.19 -0.77 12.82
CA ALA A 46 2.11 -1.82 13.25
C ALA A 46 2.68 -1.53 14.66
N ASN A 47 3.18 -0.32 14.89
CA ASN A 47 3.70 0.08 16.20
C ASN A 47 2.62 0.04 17.29
N TYR A 48 1.38 0.41 16.97
CA TYR A 48 0.26 0.29 17.89
C TYR A 48 0.01 -1.16 18.28
N TYR A 49 -0.09 -2.07 17.30
CA TYR A 49 -0.32 -3.50 17.56
C TYR A 49 0.80 -4.15 18.36
N ILE A 50 2.06 -3.76 18.11
CA ILE A 50 3.22 -4.21 18.89
C ILE A 50 3.09 -3.75 20.36
N SER A 51 2.70 -2.50 20.59
CA SER A 51 2.73 -1.90 21.92
C SER A 51 1.48 -2.18 22.77
N ASN A 52 0.32 -2.35 22.13
CA ASN A 52 -0.99 -2.40 22.80
C ASN A 52 -1.71 -3.74 22.56
N GLY A 53 -1.15 -4.62 21.74
CA GLY A 53 -1.80 -5.84 21.30
C GLY A 53 -2.66 -5.64 20.05
N ARG A 54 -2.99 -6.78 19.43
CA ARG A 54 -3.75 -6.87 18.18
C ARG A 54 -5.24 -6.74 18.47
N THR A 55 -5.95 -6.00 17.63
CA THR A 55 -7.42 -5.88 17.68
C THR A 55 -8.09 -7.00 16.86
N GLU A 56 -9.42 -7.01 16.83
CA GLU A 56 -10.18 -7.91 15.93
C GLU A 56 -9.92 -7.63 14.43
N TYR A 57 -9.56 -6.40 14.07
CA TYR A 57 -9.29 -5.99 12.69
C TYR A 57 -7.89 -6.36 12.20
N TYR A 58 -6.97 -6.72 13.11
CA TYR A 58 -5.58 -7.02 12.79
C TYR A 58 -5.43 -7.96 11.59
N LYS A 59 -6.16 -9.08 11.57
CA LYS A 59 -6.04 -10.06 10.47
C LYS A 59 -6.46 -9.48 9.13
N LYS A 60 -7.55 -8.69 9.11
CA LYS A 60 -8.04 -8.04 7.88
C LYS A 60 -7.03 -7.02 7.38
N ILE A 61 -6.48 -6.20 8.27
CA ILE A 61 -5.52 -5.16 7.92
C ILE A 61 -4.19 -5.78 7.47
N ALA A 62 -3.64 -6.72 8.24
CA ALA A 62 -2.36 -7.35 7.90
C ALA A 62 -2.43 -8.08 6.56
N ALA A 63 -3.43 -8.95 6.36
CA ALA A 63 -3.58 -9.66 5.09
C ALA A 63 -3.85 -8.70 3.93
N GLY A 64 -4.71 -7.70 4.13
CA GLY A 64 -5.04 -6.72 3.10
C GLY A 64 -3.85 -5.87 2.68
N ILE A 65 -3.06 -5.34 3.62
CA ILE A 65 -1.88 -4.56 3.27
C ILE A 65 -0.84 -5.40 2.52
N ILE A 66 -0.61 -6.64 2.95
CA ILE A 66 0.34 -7.54 2.27
C ILE A 66 -0.13 -7.81 0.82
N ASP A 67 -1.39 -8.20 0.65
CA ASP A 67 -1.98 -8.45 -0.68
C ASP A 67 -1.87 -7.22 -1.60
N ARG A 68 -2.17 -6.03 -1.06
CA ARG A 68 -2.11 -4.79 -1.85
C ARG A 68 -0.68 -4.38 -2.20
N PHE A 69 0.29 -4.61 -1.32
CA PHE A 69 1.69 -4.34 -1.64
C PHE A 69 2.24 -5.34 -2.65
N GLU A 70 1.87 -6.62 -2.55
CA GLU A 70 2.19 -7.63 -3.58
C GLU A 70 1.61 -7.23 -4.94
N TYR A 71 0.37 -6.73 -4.97
CA TYR A 71 -0.26 -6.20 -6.18
C TYR A 71 0.53 -5.03 -6.79
N ILE A 72 0.93 -4.04 -5.98
CA ILE A 72 1.73 -2.88 -6.45
C ILE A 72 3.07 -3.36 -7.04
N LEU A 73 3.76 -4.28 -6.36
CA LEU A 73 5.02 -4.86 -6.84
C LEU A 73 4.83 -5.59 -8.17
N CYS A 74 3.76 -6.38 -8.30
CA CYS A 74 3.42 -7.05 -9.56
C CYS A 74 3.17 -6.05 -10.68
N CYS A 75 2.48 -4.94 -10.39
CA CYS A 75 2.22 -3.90 -11.37
C CYS A 75 3.50 -3.19 -11.83
N PHE A 76 4.44 -2.87 -10.93
CA PHE A 76 5.74 -2.34 -11.34
C PHE A 76 6.50 -3.29 -12.26
N TYR A 77 6.42 -4.60 -12.00
CA TYR A 77 7.05 -5.61 -12.85
C TYR A 77 6.35 -5.75 -14.21
N TRP A 78 5.02 -5.85 -14.23
CA TRP A 78 4.24 -6.04 -15.45
C TRP A 78 4.24 -4.83 -16.37
N HIS A 79 4.34 -3.61 -15.82
CA HIS A 79 4.50 -2.41 -16.62
C HIS A 79 5.75 -2.46 -17.53
N LEU A 80 6.81 -3.14 -17.07
CA LEU A 80 8.06 -3.30 -17.82
C LEU A 80 8.05 -4.51 -18.77
N ALA A 81 7.03 -5.35 -18.73
CA ALA A 81 6.93 -6.52 -19.58
C ALA A 81 6.54 -6.13 -21.02
N PRO A 82 6.92 -6.91 -22.04
CA PRO A 82 6.55 -6.63 -23.43
C PRO A 82 5.04 -6.53 -23.68
N ASN A 83 4.27 -7.28 -22.89
CA ASN A 83 2.81 -7.18 -22.82
C ASN A 83 2.45 -6.47 -21.52
N ASP A 84 2.46 -5.13 -21.53
CA ASP A 84 2.08 -4.33 -20.36
C ASP A 84 0.63 -4.68 -19.95
N LEU A 85 0.50 -5.31 -18.78
CA LEU A 85 -0.79 -5.68 -18.18
C LEU A 85 -1.21 -4.76 -17.03
N CYS A 86 -0.35 -3.82 -16.63
CA CYS A 86 -0.63 -2.89 -15.54
C CYS A 86 0.05 -1.55 -15.82
N SER A 87 -0.49 -0.82 -16.80
CA SER A 87 0.08 0.44 -17.22
C SER A 87 0.06 1.45 -16.08
N ILE A 88 1.17 2.15 -15.86
CA ILE A 88 1.27 3.21 -14.87
C ILE A 88 1.56 4.52 -15.61
N ILE A 89 0.57 5.40 -15.68
CA ILE A 89 0.58 6.60 -16.52
C ILE A 89 1.79 7.49 -16.22
N ASN A 90 2.11 7.66 -14.94
CA ASN A 90 3.20 8.51 -14.47
C ASN A 90 4.47 7.73 -14.11
N TYR A 91 4.67 6.53 -14.67
CA TYR A 91 5.82 5.67 -14.34
C TYR A 91 7.17 6.38 -14.50
N ASN A 92 7.35 7.11 -15.61
CA ASN A 92 8.60 7.82 -15.87
C ASN A 92 8.94 8.87 -14.81
N ASP A 93 7.92 9.40 -14.13
CA ASP A 93 8.12 10.39 -13.08
C ASP A 93 8.58 9.70 -11.78
N ILE A 94 8.10 8.49 -11.50
CA ILE A 94 8.33 7.77 -10.24
C ILE A 94 9.45 6.72 -10.28
N LYS A 95 9.92 6.34 -11.47
CA LYS A 95 10.78 5.15 -11.67
C LYS A 95 12.03 5.11 -10.80
N ASP A 96 12.64 6.26 -10.53
CA ASP A 96 13.88 6.36 -9.76
C ASP A 96 13.63 6.15 -8.25
N GLU A 97 12.38 6.26 -7.80
CA GLU A 97 11.95 6.06 -6.41
C GLU A 97 11.38 4.66 -6.14
N ILE A 98 11.12 3.86 -7.18
CA ILE A 98 10.47 2.54 -7.03
C ILE A 98 11.23 1.64 -6.06
N SER A 99 12.57 1.65 -6.09
CA SER A 99 13.37 0.87 -5.14
C SER A 99 13.11 1.27 -3.69
N ASP A 100 13.03 2.57 -3.40
CA ASP A 100 12.72 3.09 -2.06
C ASP A 100 11.29 2.70 -1.64
N TYR A 101 10.33 2.73 -2.56
CA TYR A 101 8.96 2.30 -2.29
C TYR A 101 8.89 0.80 -1.94
N CYS A 102 9.64 -0.05 -2.66
CA CYS A 102 9.76 -1.47 -2.36
C CYS A 102 10.34 -1.71 -0.96
N ASP A 103 11.41 -1.01 -0.60
CA ASP A 103 12.06 -1.13 0.70
C ASP A 103 11.12 -0.69 1.83
N LYS A 104 10.38 0.41 1.66
CA LYS A 104 9.38 0.89 2.61
C LYS A 104 8.23 -0.11 2.79
N MET A 105 7.69 -0.67 1.70
CA MET A 105 6.65 -1.71 1.78
C MET A 105 7.13 -2.92 2.58
N ARG A 106 8.37 -3.37 2.32
CA ARG A 106 8.99 -4.48 3.04
C ARG A 106 9.21 -4.18 4.52
N GLU A 107 9.68 -2.98 4.86
CA GLU A 107 9.91 -2.58 6.25
C GLU A 107 8.61 -2.61 7.06
N VAL A 108 7.56 -1.96 6.56
CA VAL A 108 6.31 -1.81 7.32
C VAL A 108 5.52 -3.11 7.39
N THR A 109 5.54 -3.95 6.34
CA THR A 109 4.94 -5.30 6.40
C THR A 109 5.69 -6.19 7.38
N GLY A 110 7.02 -6.11 7.41
CA GLY A 110 7.85 -6.81 8.40
C GLY A 110 7.45 -6.46 9.84
N LYS A 111 7.22 -5.17 10.15
CA LYS A 111 6.71 -4.77 11.47
C LYS A 111 5.29 -5.24 11.74
N LEU A 112 4.45 -5.30 10.72
CA LEU A 112 3.03 -5.64 10.86
C LEU A 112 2.81 -7.13 11.17
N ILE A 113 3.70 -8.01 10.69
CA ILE A 113 3.59 -9.47 10.89
C ILE A 113 4.30 -9.98 12.16
N LEU A 114 5.29 -9.23 12.67
CA LEU A 114 6.03 -9.56 13.88
C LEU A 114 5.18 -9.31 15.14
#